data_AF-A0A0A9E0G9-F1
#
_entry.id   AF-A0A0A9E0G9-F1
#
_cell.length_a   1.000
_cell.length_b   1.000
_cell.length_c   1.000
_cell.angle_alpha   90.00
_cell.angle_beta   90.00
_cell.angle_gamma   90.00
#
_symmetry.space_group_name_H-M   'P 1'
#
loop_
_entity.id
_entity.type
_entity.pdbx_description
1 polymer ?
#
loop_
_entity_poly.entity_id
_entity_poly.type
_entity_poly.pdbx_seq_one_letter_code
_entity_poly.pdbx_strand_id
1 'polypeptide(L)'
;MYTSRRNLPPSMVNNSKITDSIISHGCFLDSCRIEHSVVGVRSRIGSNVHLKDTVMLGADYYETDVERGELLAEGKVPIGIGENTTIQKCIIDKNARIGKNVTISNSEGVEEADRTSEGFYIRSGITIVLKNSVIADGLVI
;
A
#
# COMPACT_ATOMS: atom_id res chain seq x y z
N MET A 1 -14.18 25.70 15.19
CA MET A 1 -13.21 24.67 15.59
C MET A 1 -13.72 23.32 15.07
N TYR A 2 -13.13 22.78 14.00
CA TYR A 2 -13.54 21.48 13.45
C TYR A 2 -12.50 20.43 13.87
N THR A 3 -12.77 19.68 14.95
CA THR A 3 -11.93 18.54 15.32
C THR A 3 -12.49 17.30 14.64
N SER A 4 -11.90 16.88 13.51
CA SER A 4 -12.18 15.55 12.94
C SER A 4 -11.43 14.49 13.76
N ARG A 5 -11.88 14.26 15.00
CA ARG A 5 -11.36 13.17 15.83
C ARG A 5 -11.76 11.86 15.15
N ARG A 6 -10.80 11.26 14.45
CA ARG A 6 -10.94 9.88 13.98
C ARG A 6 -10.65 8.97 15.17
N ASN A 7 -11.70 8.42 15.77
CA ASN A 7 -11.59 7.38 16.81
C ASN A 7 -11.12 6.07 16.16
N LEU A 8 -9.85 6.03 15.77
CA LEU A 8 -9.23 4.84 15.20
C LEU A 8 -8.53 4.05 16.31
N PRO A 9 -8.56 2.71 16.23
CA PRO A 9 -7.77 1.89 17.14
C PRO A 9 -6.26 2.18 16.98
N PRO A 10 -5.44 1.82 17.98
CA PRO A 10 -3.99 1.81 17.79
C PRO A 10 -3.61 0.86 16.65
N SER A 11 -2.44 1.11 16.06
CA SER A 11 -1.92 0.24 15.00
C SER A 11 -1.35 -1.03 15.57
N MET A 12 -1.63 -2.15 14.92
CA MET A 12 -1.10 -3.46 15.23
C MET A 12 0.15 -3.71 14.39
N VAL A 13 1.25 -4.07 15.05
CA VAL A 13 2.54 -4.32 14.40
C VAL A 13 3.07 -5.67 14.89
N ASN A 14 3.11 -6.64 13.98
CA ASN A 14 3.51 -8.01 14.28
C ASN A 14 4.79 -8.34 13.50
N ASN A 15 5.89 -8.66 14.20
CA ASN A 15 7.15 -9.11 13.59
C ASN A 15 7.72 -8.20 12.47
N SER A 16 7.43 -6.89 12.53
CA SER A 16 7.84 -5.93 11.50
C SER A 16 9.02 -5.07 11.94
N LYS A 17 9.84 -4.65 10.98
CA LYS A 17 10.94 -3.70 11.19
C LYS A 17 10.59 -2.34 10.58
N ILE A 18 10.58 -1.31 11.41
CA ILE A 18 10.25 0.07 11.02
C ILE A 18 11.47 0.95 11.28
N THR A 19 11.97 1.64 10.26
CA THR A 19 13.16 2.51 10.34
C THR A 19 12.84 3.85 9.70
N ASP A 20 13.12 4.96 10.38
CA ASP A 20 12.93 6.33 9.86
C ASP A 20 11.55 6.59 9.23
N SER A 21 10.48 6.04 9.82
CA SER A 21 9.15 5.97 9.21
C SER A 21 8.05 6.38 10.16
N ILE A 22 6.93 6.85 9.61
CA ILE A 22 5.73 7.25 10.35
C ILE A 22 4.62 6.25 10.09
N ILE A 23 4.05 5.67 11.15
CA ILE A 23 2.88 4.79 11.07
C ILE A 23 1.68 5.49 11.71
N SER A 24 0.66 5.77 10.91
CA SER A 24 -0.60 6.36 11.38
C SER A 24 -1.46 5.34 12.14
N HIS A 25 -2.56 5.78 12.73
CA HIS A 25 -3.48 4.92 13.50
C HIS A 25 -4.23 3.88 12.64
N GLY A 26 -4.66 2.80 13.30
CA GLY A 26 -5.50 1.78 12.71
C GLY A 26 -4.81 0.92 11.65
N CYS A 27 -3.48 0.92 11.60
CA CYS A 27 -2.74 0.11 10.64
C CYS A 27 -2.61 -1.33 11.11
N PHE A 28 -2.53 -2.25 10.16
CA PHE A 28 -2.21 -3.66 10.38
C PHE A 28 -0.93 -3.98 9.60
N LEU A 29 0.15 -4.21 10.32
CA LEU A 29 1.46 -4.54 9.75
C LEU A 29 1.84 -5.94 10.20
N ASP A 30 2.12 -6.82 9.25
CA ASP A 30 2.49 -8.21 9.52
C ASP A 30 3.79 -8.58 8.81
N SER A 31 4.81 -9.01 9.56
CA SER A 31 6.11 -9.49 9.07
C SER A 31 6.70 -8.67 7.92
N CYS A 32 6.68 -7.34 8.03
CA CYS A 32 7.05 -6.42 6.96
C CYS A 32 8.24 -5.52 7.32
N ARG A 33 8.89 -4.95 6.31
CA ARG A 33 10.00 -4.00 6.45
C ARG A 33 9.59 -2.65 5.88
N ILE A 34 9.65 -1.60 6.70
CA ILE A 34 9.25 -0.24 6.32
C ILE A 34 10.42 0.70 6.63
N GLU A 35 10.93 1.37 5.60
CA GLU A 35 12.08 2.25 5.66
C GLU A 35 11.79 3.60 5.01
N HIS A 36 12.15 4.70 5.67
CA HIS A 36 11.97 6.05 5.14
C HIS A 36 10.61 6.26 4.48
N SER A 37 9.52 5.87 5.17
CA SER A 37 8.19 5.80 4.57
C SER A 37 7.12 6.35 5.50
N VAL A 38 6.01 6.77 4.91
CA VAL A 38 4.82 7.23 5.64
C VAL A 38 3.67 6.29 5.33
N VAL A 39 3.12 5.67 6.37
CA VAL A 39 1.94 4.79 6.29
C VAL A 39 0.74 5.51 6.87
N GLY A 40 -0.24 5.77 6.01
CA GLY A 40 -1.48 6.46 6.32
C GLY A 40 -2.47 5.62 7.11
N VAL A 41 -3.57 6.23 7.53
CA VAL A 41 -4.55 5.59 8.42
C VAL A 41 -5.19 4.35 7.79
N ARG A 42 -5.53 3.35 8.62
CA ARG A 42 -6.21 2.11 8.18
C ARG A 42 -5.45 1.27 7.16
N SER A 43 -4.16 1.51 6.98
CA SER A 43 -3.35 0.75 6.03
C SER A 43 -3.20 -0.69 6.49
N ARG A 44 -3.33 -1.64 5.56
CA ARG A 44 -3.01 -3.05 5.80
C ARG A 44 -1.85 -3.45 4.89
N ILE A 45 -0.79 -3.95 5.50
CA ILE A 45 0.45 -4.36 4.84
C ILE A 45 0.68 -5.83 5.17
N GLY A 46 0.71 -6.66 4.14
CA GLY A 46 0.89 -8.11 4.27
C GLY A 46 2.31 -8.54 4.62
N SER A 47 2.43 -9.85 4.84
CA SER A 47 3.69 -10.54 5.13
C SER A 47 4.75 -10.36 4.04
N ASN A 48 6.02 -10.28 4.45
CA ASN A 48 7.18 -10.13 3.59
C ASN A 48 7.13 -8.91 2.65
N VAL A 49 6.36 -7.89 3.00
CA VAL A 49 6.34 -6.63 2.24
C VAL A 49 7.53 -5.77 2.62
N HIS A 50 8.15 -5.16 1.61
CA HIS A 50 9.20 -4.15 1.80
C HIS A 50 8.76 -2.82 1.20
N LEU A 51 8.57 -1.81 2.06
CA LEU A 51 8.30 -0.43 1.67
C LEU A 51 9.55 0.42 1.93
N LYS A 52 10.01 1.12 0.89
CA LYS A 52 11.14 2.04 0.99
C LYS A 52 10.85 3.35 0.27
N ASP A 53 11.20 4.49 0.85
CA ASP A 53 11.03 5.81 0.21
C ASP A 53 9.59 6.01 -0.31
N THR A 54 8.57 5.56 0.45
CA THR A 54 7.19 5.41 -0.03
C THR A 54 6.19 6.15 0.85
N VAL A 55 5.18 6.77 0.24
CA VAL A 55 4.06 7.42 0.94
C VAL A 55 2.77 6.68 0.61
N MET A 56 2.19 5.99 1.59
CA MET A 56 0.89 5.34 1.48
C MET A 56 -0.17 6.18 2.19
N LEU A 57 -1.22 6.60 1.48
CA LEU A 57 -2.30 7.43 2.05
C LEU A 57 -3.27 6.62 2.92
N GLY A 58 -3.34 5.30 2.73
CA GLY A 58 -4.10 4.37 3.55
C GLY A 58 -5.50 4.06 3.02
N ALA A 59 -6.49 3.97 3.90
CA ALA A 59 -7.85 3.58 3.51
C ALA A 59 -8.96 4.39 4.20
N ASP A 60 -10.06 4.58 3.47
CA ASP A 60 -11.25 5.26 3.95
C ASP A 60 -12.10 4.36 4.88
N TYR A 61 -11.99 3.03 4.73
CA TYR A 61 -12.70 2.01 5.51
C TYR A 61 -11.83 0.74 5.68
N TYR A 62 -12.27 -0.17 6.55
CA TYR A 62 -11.68 -1.51 6.68
C TYR A 62 -12.52 -2.52 5.89
N GLU A 63 -11.86 -3.50 5.29
CA GLU A 63 -12.51 -4.74 4.88
C GLU A 63 -12.36 -5.74 6.04
N THR A 64 -13.46 -6.40 6.40
CA THR A 64 -13.46 -7.48 7.39
C THR A 64 -12.64 -8.67 6.87
N ASP A 65 -12.17 -9.53 7.78
CA ASP A 65 -11.40 -10.70 7.35
C ASP A 65 -12.26 -11.68 6.51
N VAL A 66 -13.59 -11.68 6.69
CA VAL A 66 -14.54 -12.44 5.85
C VAL A 66 -14.59 -11.88 4.43
N GLU A 67 -14.87 -10.58 4.26
CA GLU A 67 -14.91 -9.93 2.94
C GLU A 67 -13.59 -10.09 2.19
N ARG A 68 -12.46 -9.98 2.90
CA ARG A 68 -11.14 -10.21 2.32
C ARG A 68 -10.97 -11.66 1.86
N GLY A 69 -11.43 -12.62 2.64
CA GLY A 69 -11.40 -14.04 2.28
C GLY A 69 -12.23 -14.34 1.04
N GLU A 70 -13.42 -13.75 0.94
CA GLU A 70 -14.30 -13.87 -0.24
C GLU A 70 -13.65 -13.27 -1.49
N LEU A 71 -13.09 -12.06 -1.39
CA LEU A 71 -12.36 -11.43 -2.49
C LEU A 71 -11.20 -12.30 -2.99
N LEU A 72 -10.39 -12.83 -2.07
CA LEU A 72 -9.28 -13.71 -2.42
C LEU A 72 -9.76 -15.02 -3.07
N ALA A 73 -10.87 -15.59 -2.59
CA ALA A 73 -11.48 -16.78 -3.18
C ALA A 73 -12.00 -16.54 -4.59
N GLU A 74 -12.47 -15.33 -4.89
CA GLU A 74 -12.86 -14.88 -6.23
C GLU A 74 -11.67 -14.47 -7.12
N GLY A 75 -10.43 -14.55 -6.62
CA GLY A 75 -9.24 -14.11 -7.34
C GLY A 75 -9.08 -12.59 -7.43
N LYS A 76 -9.78 -11.83 -6.58
CA LYS A 76 -9.67 -10.37 -6.46
C LYS A 76 -8.67 -9.98 -5.39
N VAL A 77 -8.18 -8.74 -5.49
CA VAL A 77 -7.19 -8.18 -4.56
C VAL A 77 -7.91 -7.35 -3.48
N PRO A 78 -7.71 -7.62 -2.19
CA PRO A 78 -8.26 -6.80 -1.11
C PRO A 78 -7.50 -5.46 -0.97
N ILE A 79 -8.05 -4.50 -0.23
CA ILE A 79 -7.41 -3.21 0.03
C ILE A 79 -6.12 -3.43 0.83
N GLY A 80 -5.10 -2.64 0.46
CA GLY A 80 -3.78 -2.67 1.07
C GLY A 80 -2.75 -3.31 0.15
N ILE A 81 -1.72 -3.88 0.76
CA ILE A 81 -0.57 -4.44 0.05
C ILE A 81 -0.50 -5.94 0.31
N GLY A 82 -0.57 -6.71 -0.78
CA GLY A 82 -0.44 -8.16 -0.77
C GLY A 82 0.95 -8.63 -0.36
N GLU A 83 1.04 -9.92 -0.05
CA GLU A 83 2.28 -10.55 0.43
C GLU A 83 3.41 -10.56 -0.61
N ASN A 84 4.65 -10.65 -0.12
CA ASN A 84 5.87 -10.75 -0.94
C ASN A 84 6.04 -9.60 -1.94
N THR A 85 5.51 -8.42 -1.63
CA THR A 85 5.52 -7.25 -2.51
C THR A 85 6.62 -6.27 -2.09
N THR A 86 7.37 -5.76 -3.06
CA THR A 86 8.42 -4.75 -2.83
C THR A 86 8.05 -3.44 -3.52
N ILE A 87 8.06 -2.34 -2.79
CA ILE A 87 7.71 -1.02 -3.30
C ILE A 87 8.77 -0.01 -2.88
N GLN A 88 9.30 0.70 -3.86
CA GLN A 88 10.28 1.75 -3.69
C GLN A 88 9.89 3.02 -4.45
N LYS A 89 10.13 4.20 -3.85
CA LYS A 89 9.90 5.51 -4.49
C LYS A 89 8.50 5.66 -5.08
N CYS A 90 7.49 5.38 -4.26
CA CYS A 90 6.09 5.32 -4.70
C CYS A 90 5.16 6.16 -3.82
N ILE A 91 4.10 6.69 -4.41
CA ILE A 91 2.94 7.24 -3.72
C ILE A 91 1.76 6.30 -3.96
N ILE A 92 1.18 5.77 -2.89
CA ILE A 92 0.02 4.87 -2.94
C ILE A 92 -1.19 5.63 -2.43
N ASP A 93 -2.14 5.91 -3.31
CA ASP A 93 -3.37 6.62 -2.95
C ASP A 93 -4.36 5.70 -2.20
N LYS A 94 -5.45 6.29 -1.72
CA LYS A 94 -6.40 5.64 -0.84
C LYS A 94 -7.09 4.46 -1.49
N ASN A 95 -7.32 3.42 -0.67
CA ASN A 95 -8.06 2.22 -1.07
C ASN A 95 -7.44 1.49 -2.27
N ALA A 96 -6.16 1.75 -2.58
CA ALA A 96 -5.43 0.98 -3.56
C ALA A 96 -5.36 -0.48 -3.13
N ARG A 97 -5.45 -1.37 -4.12
CA ARG A 97 -5.44 -2.82 -3.98
C ARG A 97 -4.21 -3.35 -4.70
N ILE A 98 -3.12 -3.54 -3.96
CA ILE A 98 -1.87 -4.05 -4.53
C ILE A 98 -1.81 -5.55 -4.28
N GLY A 99 -1.67 -6.32 -5.37
CA GLY A 99 -1.61 -7.77 -5.35
C GLY A 99 -0.40 -8.35 -4.62
N LYS A 100 -0.29 -9.68 -4.65
CA LYS A 100 0.87 -10.41 -4.15
C LYS A 100 1.99 -10.47 -5.19
N ASN A 101 3.23 -10.59 -4.72
CA ASN A 101 4.42 -10.69 -5.56
C ASN A 101 4.60 -9.50 -6.53
N VAL A 102 4.09 -8.32 -6.16
CA VAL A 102 4.22 -7.11 -6.97
C VAL A 102 5.59 -6.48 -6.71
N THR A 103 6.20 -5.92 -7.74
CA THR A 103 7.42 -5.09 -7.60
C THR A 103 7.18 -3.72 -8.21
N ILE A 104 7.31 -2.66 -7.43
CA ILE A 104 7.24 -1.28 -7.90
C ILE A 104 8.57 -0.63 -7.57
N SER A 105 9.41 -0.42 -8.58
CA SER A 105 10.73 0.18 -8.41
C SER A 105 11.11 1.16 -9.51
N ASN A 106 10.40 1.14 -10.65
CA ASN A 106 10.71 1.93 -11.83
C ASN A 106 12.19 1.76 -12.21
N SER A 107 12.63 0.50 -12.35
CA SER A 107 14.04 0.15 -12.57
C SER A 107 14.61 0.72 -13.87
N GLU A 108 13.75 1.05 -14.83
CA GLU A 108 14.12 1.68 -16.10
C GLU A 108 14.35 3.20 -15.97
N GLY A 109 14.02 3.80 -14.82
CA GLY A 109 14.22 5.24 -14.59
C GLY A 109 13.31 6.11 -15.46
N VAL A 110 12.08 5.65 -15.71
CA VAL A 110 11.09 6.41 -16.49
C VAL A 110 10.71 7.67 -15.73
N GLU A 111 10.85 8.84 -16.36
CA GLU A 111 10.50 10.12 -15.71
C GLU A 111 9.01 10.40 -15.74
N GLU A 112 8.37 10.16 -16.89
CA GLU A 112 6.99 10.52 -17.14
C GLU A 112 6.30 9.38 -17.92
N ALA A 113 5.21 8.83 -17.36
CA ALA A 113 4.39 7.83 -18.04
C ALA A 113 2.92 7.95 -17.64
N ASP A 114 2.03 7.97 -18.62
CA ASP A 114 0.60 7.83 -18.39
C ASP A 114 0.19 6.37 -18.61
N ARG A 115 -0.07 5.69 -17.49
CA ARG A 115 -0.51 4.29 -17.41
C ARG A 115 -1.81 4.19 -16.61
N THR A 116 -2.62 5.26 -16.64
CA THR A 116 -3.82 5.38 -15.80
C THR A 116 -4.82 4.23 -15.99
N SER A 117 -4.87 3.64 -17.20
CA SER A 117 -5.65 2.42 -17.49
C SER A 117 -5.18 1.17 -16.72
N GLU A 118 -3.92 1.13 -16.32
CA GLU A 118 -3.28 0.07 -15.53
C GLU A 118 -3.25 0.42 -14.02
N GLY A 119 -3.86 1.55 -13.62
CA GLY A 119 -4.01 1.93 -12.23
C GLY A 119 -2.88 2.77 -11.64
N PHE A 120 -1.89 3.17 -12.42
CA PHE A 120 -0.80 4.02 -11.95
C PHE A 120 -0.35 5.02 -13.01
N TYR A 121 0.47 5.98 -12.62
CA TYR A 121 1.21 6.83 -13.56
C TYR A 121 2.55 7.22 -12.92
N ILE A 122 3.50 7.66 -13.73
CA ILE A 122 4.83 8.07 -13.25
C ILE A 122 4.99 9.57 -13.52
N ARG A 123 5.40 10.32 -12.50
CA ARG A 123 5.78 11.75 -12.61
C ARG A 123 7.10 11.97 -11.89
N SER A 124 8.03 12.65 -12.55
CA SER A 124 9.36 12.96 -12.01
C SER A 124 10.04 11.72 -11.39
N GLY A 125 9.91 10.56 -12.06
CA GLY A 125 10.50 9.30 -11.61
C GLY A 125 9.78 8.62 -10.44
N ILE A 126 8.69 9.19 -9.93
CA ILE A 126 7.90 8.65 -8.80
C ILE A 126 6.67 7.93 -9.35
N THR A 127 6.51 6.65 -9.00
CA THR A 127 5.32 5.87 -9.34
C THR A 127 4.16 6.27 -8.42
N ILE A 128 3.01 6.61 -9.00
CA ILE A 128 1.81 7.01 -8.28
C ILE A 128 0.69 6.02 -8.57
N VAL A 129 0.32 5.20 -7.58
CA VAL A 129 -0.81 4.27 -7.65
C VAL A 129 -2.09 5.02 -7.34
N LEU A 130 -3.08 4.92 -8.23
CA LEU A 130 -4.31 5.70 -8.20
C LEU A 130 -5.28 5.25 -7.10
N LYS A 131 -6.15 6.16 -6.67
CA LYS A 131 -7.22 5.86 -5.72
C LYS A 131 -8.12 4.74 -6.25
N ASN A 132 -8.45 3.78 -5.38
CA ASN A 132 -9.29 2.59 -5.70
C ASN A 132 -8.74 1.72 -6.85
N SER A 133 -7.52 1.94 -7.32
CA SER A 133 -6.94 1.14 -8.39
C SER A 133 -6.52 -0.24 -7.91
N VAL A 134 -6.40 -1.15 -8.87
CA VAL A 134 -5.94 -2.51 -8.63
C VAL A 134 -4.64 -2.72 -9.40
N ILE A 135 -3.58 -3.07 -8.67
CA ILE A 135 -2.32 -3.55 -9.24
C ILE A 135 -2.36 -5.07 -9.12
N ALA A 136 -2.41 -5.75 -10.27
CA ALA A 136 -2.59 -7.20 -10.32
C ALA A 136 -1.39 -7.96 -9.73
N ASP A 137 -1.64 -9.19 -9.30
CA ASP A 137 -0.60 -10.09 -8.77
C ASP A 137 0.55 -10.26 -9.76
N GLY A 138 1.79 -10.21 -9.25
CA GLY A 138 2.99 -10.44 -10.05
C GLY A 138 3.40 -9.27 -10.97
N LEU A 139 2.67 -8.15 -10.97
CA LEU A 139 3.01 -7.01 -11.82
C LEU A 139 4.35 -6.37 -11.39
N VAL A 140 5.18 -6.04 -12.37
CA VAL A 140 6.46 -5.35 -12.20
C VAL A 140 6.38 -3.99 -12.89
N ILE A 141 6.67 -2.92 -12.12
CA ILE A 141 6.63 -1.51 -12.53
C ILE A 141 7.98 -0.85 -12.29
#